data_AF-A0A2V5J5S7-F1
#
_entry.id   AF-A0A2V5J5S7-F1
#
_cell.length_a   1.000
_cell.length_b   1.000
_cell.length_c   1.000
_cell.angle_alpha   90.00
_cell.angle_beta   90.00
_cell.angle_gamma   90.00
#
_symmetry.space_group_name_H-M   'P 1'
#
loop_
_entity.id
_entity.type
_entity.pdbx_description
1 polymer ?
#
loop_
_entity_poly.entity_id
_entity_poly.type
_entity_poly.pdbx_seq_one_letter_code
_entity_poly.pdbx_strand_id
1 'polypeptide(L)'
;MNSLLGIAVNPFDLKAALLAGHAQHPVLIHFPIGLFIASVVFDLLAVWRKQPILATVAYYNLLGAALTVPLAIATGLGAWRWQLEGATLKGNLQLHLICALISASLIFVLCWMRLRLRAKGMPPRVAYSP
;
A
#
# COMPACT_ATOMS: atom_id res chain seq x y z
N MET A 1 -30.98 40.59 -15.38
CA MET A 1 -30.57 39.41 -16.18
C MET A 1 -29.27 38.88 -15.58
N ASN A 2 -29.42 37.80 -14.79
CA ASN A 2 -28.48 36.83 -14.23
C ASN A 2 -27.04 37.25 -13.88
N SER A 3 -26.92 37.54 -12.58
CA SER A 3 -25.81 37.36 -11.64
C SER A 3 -24.53 36.65 -12.12
N LEU A 4 -23.45 37.43 -12.03
CA LEU A 4 -22.11 37.04 -11.62
C LEU A 4 -22.14 36.03 -10.45
N LEU A 5 -22.06 34.74 -10.76
CA LEU A 5 -21.67 33.73 -9.78
C LEU A 5 -20.38 33.09 -10.29
N GLY A 6 -19.27 33.70 -9.88
CA GLY A 6 -17.99 33.02 -9.89
C GLY A 6 -18.18 31.67 -9.20
N ILE A 7 -17.95 30.60 -9.95
CA ILE A 7 -17.83 29.25 -9.40
C ILE A 7 -16.64 29.33 -8.44
N ALA A 8 -16.93 29.56 -7.17
CA ALA A 8 -15.95 29.45 -6.11
C ALA A 8 -15.49 28.00 -6.13
N VAL A 9 -14.36 27.76 -6.79
CA VAL A 9 -13.63 26.49 -6.72
C VAL A 9 -13.21 26.37 -5.27
N ASN A 10 -14.04 25.73 -4.44
CA ASN A 10 -13.76 25.57 -3.03
C ASN A 10 -12.50 24.69 -2.93
N PRO A 11 -11.37 25.22 -2.42
CA PRO A 11 -10.14 24.42 -2.31
C PRO A 11 -10.29 23.27 -1.30
N PHE A 12 -11.38 23.26 -0.52
CA PHE A 12 -11.78 22.23 0.43
C PHE A 12 -13.03 21.46 0.02
N ASP A 13 -13.39 21.46 -1.26
CA ASP A 13 -14.42 20.53 -1.74
C ASP A 13 -13.86 19.10 -1.66
N LEU A 14 -14.12 18.44 -0.53
CA LEU A 14 -13.67 17.08 -0.25
C LEU A 14 -14.13 16.11 -1.34
N LYS A 15 -15.31 16.34 -1.92
CA LYS A 15 -15.80 15.51 -3.02
C LYS A 15 -15.01 15.76 -4.28
N ALA A 16 -14.74 17.01 -4.64
CA ALA A 16 -13.89 17.32 -5.79
C ALA A 16 -12.42 16.87 -5.57
N ALA A 17 -11.91 16.92 -4.35
CA ALA A 17 -10.56 16.43 -4.01
C ALA A 17 -10.47 14.89 -4.02
N LEU A 18 -11.51 14.19 -3.56
CA LEU A 18 -11.64 12.72 -3.64
C LEU A 18 -11.95 12.23 -5.06
N LEU A 19 -12.68 13.01 -5.86
CA LEU A 19 -13.06 12.70 -7.25
C LEU A 19 -12.05 13.23 -8.27
N ALA A 20 -11.13 14.12 -7.88
CA ALA A 20 -9.95 14.48 -8.65
C ALA A 20 -8.99 13.29 -8.68
N GLY A 21 -9.36 12.25 -9.43
CA GLY A 21 -8.61 11.01 -9.61
C GLY A 21 -7.20 11.20 -10.21
N HIS A 22 -6.80 12.43 -10.50
CA HIS A 22 -5.54 12.78 -11.15
C HIS A 22 -4.33 12.84 -10.20
N ALA A 23 -4.51 13.03 -8.89
CA ALA A 23 -3.38 13.27 -7.97
C ALA A 23 -3.26 12.30 -6.77
N GLN A 24 -4.32 11.57 -6.41
CA GLN A 24 -4.31 10.72 -5.21
C GLN A 24 -3.67 9.35 -5.44
N HIS A 25 -3.69 8.86 -6.68
CA HIS A 25 -3.27 7.53 -7.06
C HIS A 25 -1.77 7.25 -6.85
N PRO A 26 -0.84 8.17 -7.22
CA PRO A 26 0.58 7.96 -6.95
C PRO A 26 0.83 7.87 -5.44
N VAL A 27 0.25 8.76 -4.64
CA VAL A 27 0.51 8.79 -3.19
C VAL A 27 0.07 7.50 -2.51
N LEU A 28 -1.09 6.96 -2.90
CA LEU A 28 -1.65 5.76 -2.29
C LEU A 28 -0.93 4.47 -2.67
N ILE A 29 -0.28 4.42 -3.84
CA ILE A 29 0.46 3.23 -4.27
C ILE A 29 1.86 3.13 -3.63
N HIS A 30 2.47 4.27 -3.27
CA HIS A 30 3.78 4.29 -2.62
C HIS A 30 3.71 3.88 -1.15
N PHE A 31 2.54 4.03 -0.51
CA PHE A 31 2.38 3.75 0.90
C PHE A 31 2.56 2.26 1.25
N PRO A 32 1.89 1.29 0.57
CA PRO A 32 2.17 -0.13 0.76
C PRO A 32 3.61 -0.52 0.44
N ILE A 33 4.20 0.06 -0.61
CA ILE A 33 5.58 -0.23 -1.03
C ILE A 33 6.57 0.23 0.04
N GLY A 34 6.42 1.46 0.54
CA GLY A 34 7.26 2.02 1.60
C GLY A 34 7.16 1.23 2.90
N LEU A 35 5.95 0.88 3.31
CA LEU A 35 5.72 0.05 4.50
C LEU A 35 6.31 -1.35 4.33
N PHE A 36 6.22 -1.94 3.14
CA PHE A 36 6.83 -3.23 2.84
C PHE A 36 8.36 -3.18 2.91
N ILE A 37 8.99 -2.20 2.27
CA ILE A 37 10.45 -2.02 2.32
C ILE A 37 10.90 -1.77 3.76
N ALA A 38 10.21 -0.90 4.49
CA ALA A 38 10.51 -0.65 5.90
C ALA A 38 10.39 -1.93 6.73
N SER A 39 9.33 -2.73 6.51
CA SER A 39 9.18 -4.03 7.16
C SER A 39 10.41 -4.92 6.93
N VAL A 40 10.86 -5.06 5.68
CA VAL A 40 12.04 -5.86 5.34
C VAL A 40 13.29 -5.32 6.05
N VAL A 41 13.54 -4.02 5.99
CA VAL A 41 14.69 -3.38 6.67
C VAL A 41 14.68 -3.64 8.17
N PHE A 42 13.55 -3.47 8.85
CA PHE A 42 13.44 -3.74 10.28
C PHE A 42 13.61 -5.21 10.61
N ASP A 43 13.24 -6.12 9.71
CA ASP A 43 13.46 -7.56 9.90
C ASP A 43 14.94 -7.91 9.80
N LEU A 44 15.66 -7.36 8.82
CA LEU A 44 17.12 -7.50 8.71
C LEU A 44 17.83 -6.93 9.95
N LEU A 45 17.39 -5.76 10.41
CA LEU A 45 17.94 -5.13 11.63
C LEU A 45 17.63 -5.96 12.88
N ALA A 46 16.46 -6.59 12.96
CA ALA A 46 16.12 -7.49 14.06
C ALA A 46 17.07 -8.69 14.14
N VAL A 47 17.41 -9.28 12.99
CA VAL A 47 18.40 -10.37 12.90
C VAL A 47 19.78 -9.89 13.27
N TRP A 48 20.22 -8.74 12.73
CA TRP A 48 21.57 -8.24 12.97
C TRP A 48 21.80 -7.78 14.42
N ARG A 49 20.82 -7.08 15.00
CA ARG A 49 20.90 -6.54 16.37
C ARG A 49 20.40 -7.52 17.43
N LYS A 50 19.84 -8.67 17.02
CA LYS A 50 19.18 -9.66 17.91
C LYS A 50 18.12 -9.03 18.82
N GLN A 51 17.44 -7.99 18.36
CA GLN A 51 16.44 -7.27 19.16
C GLN A 51 15.01 -7.64 18.75
N PRO A 52 14.21 -8.24 19.64
CA PRO A 52 12.86 -8.70 19.31
C PRO A 52 11.86 -7.56 19.05
N ILE A 53 12.16 -6.35 19.55
CA ILE A 53 11.32 -5.18 19.30
C ILE A 53 11.33 -4.78 17.82
N LEU A 54 12.48 -4.89 17.14
CA LEU A 54 12.60 -4.58 15.72
C LEU A 54 11.79 -5.56 14.85
N ALA A 55 11.74 -6.84 15.23
CA ALA A 55 10.91 -7.83 14.55
C ALA A 55 9.40 -7.55 14.72
N THR A 56 9.03 -6.92 15.84
CA THR A 56 7.66 -6.47 16.10
C THR A 56 7.31 -5.25 15.26
N VAL A 57 8.22 -4.29 15.12
CA VAL A 57 8.06 -3.14 14.20
C VAL A 57 7.93 -3.63 12.76
N ALA A 58 8.80 -4.54 12.32
CA ALA A 58 8.72 -5.17 11.00
C ALA A 58 7.33 -5.80 10.76
N TYR A 59 6.81 -6.54 11.75
CA TYR A 59 5.48 -7.13 11.66
C TYR A 59 4.36 -6.11 11.47
N TYR A 60 4.34 -5.02 12.25
CA TYR A 60 3.30 -4.01 12.13
C TYR A 60 3.39 -3.22 10.82
N ASN A 61 4.61 -2.97 10.32
CA ASN A 61 4.80 -2.38 9.00
C ASN A 61 4.26 -3.30 7.89
N LEU A 62 4.52 -4.61 7.96
CA LEU A 62 3.98 -5.57 6.99
C LEU A 62 2.45 -5.63 7.03
N LEU A 63 1.88 -5.60 8.24
CA LEU A 63 0.42 -5.59 8.43
C LEU A 63 -0.19 -4.30 7.86
N GLY A 64 0.43 -3.14 8.13
CA GLY A 64 0.02 -1.86 7.55
C GLY A 64 0.11 -1.86 6.01
N ALA A 65 1.17 -2.46 5.45
CA ALA A 65 1.29 -2.65 4.01
C ALA A 65 0.13 -3.50 3.48
N ALA A 66 -0.17 -4.63 4.12
CA ALA A 66 -1.27 -5.51 3.72
C ALA A 66 -2.65 -4.84 3.80
N LEU A 67 -2.89 -3.99 4.81
CA LEU A 67 -4.16 -3.25 4.96
C LEU A 67 -4.33 -2.13 3.92
N THR A 68 -3.23 -1.58 3.42
CA THR A 68 -3.24 -0.47 2.45
C THR A 68 -3.23 -0.95 1.00
N VAL A 69 -2.83 -2.19 0.73
CA VAL A 69 -2.92 -2.83 -0.59
C VAL A 69 -4.35 -2.79 -1.19
N PRO A 70 -5.43 -3.17 -0.47
CA PRO A 70 -6.79 -3.08 -1.02
C PRO A 70 -7.19 -1.67 -1.44
N LEU A 71 -6.77 -0.65 -0.66
CA LEU A 71 -7.04 0.75 -0.97
C LEU A 71 -6.27 1.20 -2.22
N ALA A 72 -5.01 0.78 -2.35
CA ALA A 72 -4.19 1.03 -3.54
C ALA A 72 -4.79 0.35 -4.79
N ILE A 73 -5.35 -0.86 -4.66
CA ILE A 73 -6.04 -1.55 -5.78
C ILE A 73 -7.34 -0.83 -6.16
N ALA A 74 -8.14 -0.41 -5.18
CA ALA A 74 -9.40 0.28 -5.43
C ALA A 74 -9.18 1.60 -6.18
N THR A 75 -8.21 2.39 -5.75
CA THR A 75 -7.80 3.61 -6.45
C THR A 75 -7.16 3.31 -7.80
N GLY A 76 -6.33 2.26 -7.86
CA GLY A 76 -5.91 1.46 -9.03
C GLY A 76 -6.92 1.44 -10.16
N LEU A 77 -8.00 0.71 -9.88
CA LEU A 77 -9.08 0.42 -10.81
C LEU A 77 -9.94 1.65 -11.11
N GLY A 78 -10.12 2.55 -10.13
CA GLY A 78 -10.84 3.81 -10.31
C GLY A 78 -10.20 4.69 -11.37
N ALA A 79 -8.86 4.88 -11.31
CA ALA A 79 -8.16 5.65 -12.33
C ALA A 79 -8.20 4.97 -13.71
N TRP A 80 -8.09 3.64 -13.79
CA TRP A 80 -8.26 2.95 -15.08
C TRP A 80 -9.64 3.27 -15.67
N ARG A 81 -10.72 3.04 -14.92
CA ARG A 81 -12.09 3.28 -15.42
C ARG A 81 -12.30 4.73 -15.87
N TRP A 82 -11.79 5.69 -15.12
CA TRP A 82 -12.07 7.10 -15.39
C TRP A 82 -11.15 7.71 -16.45
N GLN A 83 -9.89 7.29 -16.49
CA GLN A 83 -8.84 7.97 -17.27
C GLN A 83 -8.56 7.28 -18.61
N LEU A 84 -8.83 5.98 -18.70
CA LEU A 84 -8.67 5.21 -19.93
C LEU A 84 -10.01 4.76 -20.51
N GLU A 85 -11.14 5.04 -19.87
CA GLU A 85 -12.47 4.54 -20.28
C GLU A 85 -12.52 3.01 -20.45
N GLY A 86 -11.59 2.28 -19.81
CA GLY A 86 -11.42 0.84 -20.03
C GLY A 86 -10.55 0.45 -21.24
N ALA A 87 -9.88 1.40 -21.90
CA ALA A 87 -8.96 1.17 -23.00
C ALA A 87 -7.80 0.25 -22.58
N THR A 88 -7.24 -0.45 -23.58
CA THR A 88 -6.22 -1.47 -23.38
C THR A 88 -4.98 -0.90 -22.70
N LEU A 89 -4.58 -1.48 -21.56
CA LEU A 89 -3.30 -1.18 -20.93
C LEU A 89 -2.16 -1.58 -21.87
N LYS A 90 -1.35 -0.62 -22.30
CA LYS A 90 -0.17 -0.87 -23.13
C LYS A 90 1.05 -0.17 -22.56
N GLY A 91 2.22 -0.78 -22.75
CA GLY A 91 3.51 -0.21 -22.36
C GLY A 91 3.69 -0.08 -20.84
N ASN A 92 4.12 1.10 -20.38
CA ASN A 92 4.53 1.36 -18.99
C ASN A 92 3.42 1.09 -17.97
N LEU A 93 2.16 1.30 -18.34
CA LEU A 93 1.04 1.07 -17.44
C LEU A 93 0.80 -0.43 -17.19
N GLN A 94 1.03 -1.28 -18.20
CA GLN A 94 0.96 -2.73 -18.04
C GLN A 94 2.10 -3.22 -17.15
N LEU A 95 3.31 -2.69 -17.33
CA LEU A 95 4.45 -3.00 -16.47
C LEU A 95 4.17 -2.59 -15.01
N HIS A 96 3.62 -1.39 -14.80
CA HIS A 96 3.20 -0.93 -13.49
C HIS A 96 2.19 -1.87 -12.83
N LEU A 97 1.16 -2.31 -13.57
CA LEU A 97 0.17 -3.26 -13.05
C LEU A 97 0.80 -4.60 -12.67
N ILE A 98 1.69 -5.14 -13.51
CA ILE A 98 2.41 -6.39 -13.22
C ILE A 98 3.25 -6.25 -11.95
N CYS A 99 4.04 -5.19 -11.83
CA CYS A 99 4.83 -4.91 -10.63
C CYS A 99 3.97 -4.72 -9.38
N ALA A 100 2.83 -4.03 -9.51
CA ALA A 100 1.88 -3.85 -8.42
C ALA A 100 1.27 -5.18 -7.97
N LEU A 101 0.87 -6.05 -8.90
CA LEU A 101 0.32 -7.38 -8.60
C LEU A 101 1.35 -8.30 -7.94
N ILE A 102 2.59 -8.31 -8.43
CA ILE A 102 3.68 -9.09 -7.84
C ILE A 102 3.94 -8.61 -6.41
N SER A 103 4.06 -7.30 -6.21
CA SER A 103 4.33 -6.72 -4.88
C SER A 103 3.20 -6.98 -3.90
N ALA A 104 1.94 -6.78 -4.33
CA ALA A 104 0.76 -7.06 -3.52
C ALA A 104 0.68 -8.54 -3.12
N SER A 105 0.96 -9.45 -4.07
CA SER A 105 1.00 -10.90 -3.80
C SER A 105 2.07 -11.24 -2.77
N LEU A 106 3.26 -10.65 -2.89
CA LEU A 106 4.37 -10.87 -1.97
C LEU A 106 4.02 -10.38 -0.55
N ILE A 107 3.47 -9.18 -0.43
CA ILE A 107 3.01 -8.61 0.85
C ILE A 107 1.96 -9.53 1.49
N PHE A 108 0.96 -9.97 0.72
CA PHE A 108 -0.12 -10.79 1.24
C PHE A 108 0.36 -12.17 1.67
N VAL A 109 1.22 -12.83 0.87
CA VAL A 109 1.82 -14.13 1.20
C VAL A 109 2.67 -14.03 2.46
N LEU A 110 3.53 -13.02 2.57
CA LEU A 110 4.39 -12.83 3.75
C LEU A 110 3.57 -12.49 5.00
N CYS A 111 2.56 -11.63 4.87
CA CYS A 111 1.66 -11.31 5.97
C CYS A 111 0.90 -12.58 6.42
N TRP A 112 0.38 -13.36 5.48
CA TRP A 112 -0.30 -14.62 5.74
C TRP A 112 0.61 -15.63 6.44
N MET A 113 1.84 -15.82 5.95
CA MET A 113 2.83 -16.70 6.57
C MET A 113 3.13 -16.26 8.01
N ARG A 114 3.35 -14.96 8.26
CA ARG A 114 3.57 -14.46 9.62
C ARG A 114 2.37 -14.64 10.53
N LEU A 115 1.15 -14.42 10.03
CA LEU A 115 -0.08 -14.67 10.79
C LEU A 115 -0.23 -16.16 11.14
N ARG A 116 0.04 -17.06 10.19
CA ARG A 116 0.03 -18.52 10.40
C ARG A 116 1.07 -18.96 11.43
N LEU A 117 2.29 -18.42 11.36
CA LEU A 117 3.37 -18.73 12.32
C LEU A 117 3.02 -18.29 13.74
N ARG A 118 2.42 -17.09 13.89
CA ARG A 118 1.92 -16.60 15.18
C ARG A 118 0.74 -17.41 15.70
N ALA A 119 -0.20 -17.80 14.84
CA ALA A 119 -1.36 -18.62 15.22
C ALA A 119 -0.96 -20.02 15.70
N LYS A 120 0.15 -20.56 15.19
CA LYS A 120 0.75 -21.83 15.67
C LYS A 120 1.51 -21.69 17.00
N GLY A 121 1.47 -20.52 17.64
CA GLY A 121 2.08 -20.32 18.95
C GLY A 121 3.60 -20.30 18.94
N MET A 122 4.25 -20.12 17.77
CA MET A 122 5.69 -19.85 17.71
C MET A 122 5.92 -18.35 17.90
N PRO A 123 6.30 -17.88 19.11
CA PRO A 123 6.65 -16.49 19.28
C PRO A 123 7.90 -16.19 18.42
N PRO A 124 8.05 -14.95 17.89
CA PRO A 124 9.27 -14.51 17.20
C PRO A 124 10.54 -14.66 18.05
N ARG A 125 10.39 -14.91 19.36
CA ARG A 125 11.48 -15.14 20.30
C ARG A 125 12.31 -16.39 20.00
N VAL A 126 11.75 -17.43 19.36
CA VAL A 126 12.49 -18.69 19.12
C VAL A 126 13.63 -18.52 18.11
N ALA A 127 13.56 -17.53 17.21
CA ALA A 127 14.64 -17.27 16.25
C ALA A 127 15.83 -16.47 16.85
N TYR A 128 15.68 -15.90 18.05
CA TYR A 128 16.65 -14.96 18.64
C TYR A 128 17.17 -15.38 20.02
N SER A 129 16.86 -16.59 20.49
CA SER A 129 17.48 -17.12 21.71
C SER A 129 18.95 -17.50 21.45
N PRO A 130 19.87 -17.15 22.38
CA PRO A 130 21.26 -17.64 22.35
C PRO A 130 21.34 -19.16 22.55
#